data_AF-A0A9Q1CBT7-F1
#
_entry.id   AF-A0A9Q1CBT7-F1
#
_cell.length_a   1.000
_cell.length_b   1.000
_cell.length_c   1.000
_cell.angle_alpha   90.00
_cell.angle_beta   90.00
_cell.angle_gamma   90.00
#
_symmetry.space_group_name_H-M   'P 1'
#
loop_
_entity.id
_entity.type
_entity.pdbx_description
1 polymer ?
#
loop_
_entity_poly.entity_id
_entity_poly.type
_entity_poly.pdbx_seq_one_letter_code
_entity_poly.pdbx_strand_id
1 'polypeptide(L)'
;MVLEVENFHGVYLLFCTNPKYKGRTYIGYTVDPRRRVTQHNKGSKYGGARRTSGKGPWDMVLIVYGFPSDIAALRFEWAWQHPNKSRRLKHVTAKKSSEKAYDYRLRVMANMLSTSPWCRLPLTVQWLKQEYRKDFPVDLQPPSHIPIGYGPIRSKKVKKQTEKEEETIPGLDDLPSISSSQSSRCEVCIKKMKPGEATVECVYPHCGVKSHMICLAKLFLHNEPSQLIPVEGTCPRCKGTSRWGDLIRKKQGCYADLVREITENEDFASHWAEELHV
;
A
#
# COMPACT_ATOMS: atom_id res chain seq x y z
N MET A 1 10.04 -13.25 -11.71
CA MET A 1 8.71 -13.26 -11.04
C MET A 1 8.16 -11.83 -11.05
N VAL A 2 6.88 -11.63 -11.36
CA VAL A 2 6.22 -10.30 -11.33
C VAL A 2 5.51 -10.17 -9.99
N LEU A 3 5.71 -9.06 -9.27
CA LEU A 3 5.02 -8.81 -8.01
C LEU A 3 3.59 -8.32 -8.29
N GLU A 4 2.58 -9.01 -7.76
CA GLU A 4 1.18 -8.59 -7.83
C GLU A 4 0.78 -7.79 -6.58
N VAL A 5 0.10 -6.66 -6.78
CA VAL A 5 -0.30 -5.77 -5.70
C VAL A 5 -1.77 -5.38 -5.85
N GLU A 6 -2.55 -5.68 -4.81
CA GLU A 6 -3.96 -5.34 -4.70
C GLU A 6 -4.17 -3.88 -4.24
N ASN A 7 -5.29 -3.29 -4.67
CA ASN A 7 -5.67 -1.91 -4.35
C ASN A 7 -4.55 -0.89 -4.64
N PHE A 8 -4.03 -0.93 -5.87
CA PHE A 8 -2.79 -0.26 -6.23
C PHE A 8 -2.94 1.25 -6.48
N HIS A 9 -2.20 2.05 -5.73
CA HIS A 9 -1.94 3.46 -6.00
C HIS A 9 -0.43 3.69 -6.01
N GLY A 10 0.11 4.19 -7.13
CA GLY A 10 1.55 4.40 -7.28
C GLY A 10 1.92 5.72 -7.96
N VAL A 11 3.02 6.31 -7.50
CA VAL A 11 3.65 7.49 -8.08
C VAL A 11 4.99 7.09 -8.66
N TYR A 12 5.18 7.30 -9.96
CA TYR A 12 6.34 6.79 -10.70
C TYR A 12 7.23 7.91 -11.22
N LEU A 13 8.47 7.52 -11.52
CA LEU A 13 9.46 8.31 -12.24
C LEU A 13 9.74 7.66 -13.60
N LEU A 14 9.54 8.43 -14.67
CA LEU A 14 9.97 8.09 -16.02
C LEU A 14 11.35 8.68 -16.31
N PHE A 15 12.11 7.97 -17.13
CA PHE A 15 13.36 8.40 -17.74
C PHE A 15 13.27 8.28 -19.26
N CYS A 16 13.65 9.33 -19.97
CA CYS A 16 13.67 9.33 -21.43
C CYS A 16 14.99 8.77 -21.95
N THR A 17 14.92 7.74 -22.80
CA THR A 17 16.09 7.09 -23.42
C THR A 17 16.37 7.57 -24.84
N ASN A 18 15.45 8.33 -25.44
CA ASN A 18 15.63 8.94 -26.76
C ASN A 18 16.92 9.80 -26.78
N PRO A 19 17.86 9.59 -27.72
CA PRO A 19 19.12 10.34 -27.78
C PRO A 19 18.95 11.87 -27.77
N LYS A 20 17.92 12.39 -28.45
CA LYS A 20 17.60 13.83 -28.50
C LYS A 20 17.12 14.41 -27.18
N TYR A 21 16.52 13.57 -26.33
CA TYR A 21 15.86 13.98 -25.08
C TYR A 21 16.38 13.21 -23.86
N LYS A 22 17.55 12.59 -23.99
CA LYS A 22 18.10 11.64 -23.02
C LYS A 22 18.22 12.29 -21.64
N GLY A 23 17.81 11.57 -20.61
CA GLY A 23 17.88 12.06 -19.23
C GLY A 23 16.75 13.00 -18.82
N ARG A 24 15.80 13.32 -19.71
CA ARG A 24 14.55 13.98 -19.29
C ARG A 24 13.75 13.04 -18.41
N THR A 25 13.13 13.61 -17.38
CA THR A 25 12.30 12.86 -16.43
C THR A 25 10.85 13.35 -16.46
N TYR A 26 9.94 12.48 -16.05
CA TYR A 26 8.55 12.81 -15.81
C TYR A 26 8.06 12.07 -14.56
N ILE A 27 7.29 12.73 -13.70
CA ILE A 27 6.70 12.13 -12.51
C ILE A 27 5.20 12.07 -12.74
N GLY A 28 4.56 10.96 -12.40
CA GLY A 28 3.12 10.83 -12.54
C GLY A 28 2.50 9.83 -11.58
N TYR A 29 1.18 9.87 -11.47
CA TYR A 29 0.37 8.91 -10.71
C TYR A 29 -0.30 7.85 -11.62
N THR A 30 -0.45 6.62 -11.12
CA THR A 30 -1.20 5.54 -11.78
C THR A 30 -1.77 4.49 -10.81
N VAL A 31 -2.84 3.83 -11.25
CA VAL A 31 -3.37 2.58 -10.68
C VAL A 31 -2.98 1.34 -11.51
N ASP A 32 -2.33 1.55 -12.66
CA ASP A 32 -1.89 0.50 -13.58
C ASP A 32 -0.58 0.95 -14.26
N PRO A 33 0.59 0.50 -13.76
CA PRO A 33 1.90 0.89 -14.28
C PRO A 33 2.12 0.48 -15.74
N ARG A 34 1.73 -0.75 -16.12
CA ARG A 34 1.93 -1.30 -17.48
C ARG A 34 1.13 -0.53 -18.51
N ARG A 35 -0.15 -0.27 -18.22
CA ARG A 35 -0.99 0.56 -19.10
C ARG A 35 -0.42 1.97 -19.20
N ARG A 36 -0.01 2.57 -18.08
CA ARG A 36 0.43 3.97 -18.07
C ARG A 36 1.73 4.20 -18.84
N VAL A 37 2.73 3.34 -18.71
CA VAL A 37 3.98 3.47 -19.51
C VAL A 37 3.68 3.32 -21.00
N THR A 38 2.77 2.42 -21.37
CA THR A 38 2.32 2.24 -22.76
C THR A 38 1.66 3.51 -23.31
N GLN A 39 0.79 4.15 -22.52
CA GLN A 39 0.15 5.43 -22.89
C GLN A 39 1.19 6.54 -23.15
N HIS A 40 2.21 6.66 -22.29
CA HIS A 40 3.27 7.64 -22.49
C HIS A 40 4.05 7.43 -23.79
N ASN A 41 4.35 6.18 -24.14
CA ASN A 41 5.09 5.83 -25.34
C ASN A 41 4.24 5.94 -26.62
N LYS A 42 2.92 5.68 -26.55
CA LYS A 42 1.99 5.93 -27.66
C LYS A 42 1.70 7.42 -27.89
N GLY A 43 1.83 8.24 -26.84
CA GLY A 43 1.64 9.69 -26.90
C GLY A 43 0.24 10.16 -26.49
N SER A 44 0.04 11.48 -26.54
CA SER A 44 -1.12 12.13 -25.91
C SER A 44 -2.47 11.78 -26.51
N LYS A 45 -2.52 11.41 -27.80
CA LYS A 45 -3.76 10.93 -28.44
C LYS A 45 -4.28 9.62 -27.83
N TYR A 46 -3.44 8.87 -27.13
CA TYR A 46 -3.77 7.58 -26.49
C TYR A 46 -3.81 7.67 -24.96
N GLY A 47 -3.98 8.88 -24.41
CA GLY A 47 -4.04 9.12 -22.96
C GLY A 47 -2.68 9.34 -22.28
N GLY A 48 -1.58 9.46 -23.04
CA GLY A 48 -0.29 9.88 -22.50
C GLY A 48 -0.26 11.35 -22.10
N ALA A 49 0.61 11.74 -21.18
CA ALA A 49 0.77 13.15 -20.83
C ALA A 49 1.31 13.98 -22.01
N ARG A 50 0.75 15.18 -22.25
CA ARG A 50 1.22 16.09 -23.31
C ARG A 50 2.73 16.35 -23.23
N ARG A 51 3.27 16.45 -22.01
CA ARG A 51 4.70 16.71 -21.77
C ARG A 51 5.61 15.59 -22.28
N THR A 52 5.13 14.34 -22.36
CA THR A 52 5.89 13.16 -22.79
C THR A 52 5.68 12.80 -24.27
N SER A 53 4.61 13.31 -24.89
CA SER A 53 4.20 12.99 -26.27
C SER A 53 5.32 13.30 -27.28
N GLY A 54 5.60 12.34 -28.18
CA GLY A 54 6.60 12.47 -29.25
C GLY A 54 8.07 12.53 -28.81
N LYS A 55 8.35 12.31 -27.51
CA LYS A 55 9.70 12.40 -26.93
C LYS A 55 10.25 11.05 -26.49
N GLY A 56 9.43 10.00 -26.53
CA GLY A 56 9.83 8.66 -26.12
C GLY A 56 10.92 8.05 -27.02
N PRO A 57 11.40 6.85 -26.69
CA PRO A 57 10.86 5.98 -25.65
C PRO A 57 11.12 6.47 -24.21
N TRP A 58 10.17 6.14 -23.34
CA TRP A 58 10.18 6.40 -21.90
C TRP A 58 10.21 5.08 -21.15
N ASP A 59 11.13 4.99 -20.21
CA ASP A 59 11.21 3.92 -19.24
C ASP A 59 10.59 4.37 -17.91
N MET A 60 9.69 3.56 -17.35
CA MET A 60 9.29 3.72 -15.95
C MET A 60 10.33 3.01 -15.09
N VAL A 61 11.19 3.79 -14.43
CA VAL A 61 12.40 3.25 -13.79
C VAL A 61 12.18 2.94 -12.31
N LEU A 62 11.34 3.75 -11.65
CA LEU A 62 11.02 3.63 -10.23
C LEU A 62 9.55 3.96 -10.00
N ILE A 63 8.92 3.29 -9.03
CA ILE A 63 7.57 3.60 -8.56
C ILE A 63 7.48 3.45 -7.04
N VAL A 64 6.93 4.46 -6.39
CA VAL A 64 6.54 4.42 -4.98
C VAL A 64 5.07 4.04 -4.93
N TYR A 65 4.70 2.98 -4.21
CA TYR A 65 3.31 2.53 -4.08
C TYR A 65 2.95 2.20 -2.64
N GLY A 66 1.68 1.81 -2.39
CA GLY A 66 1.17 1.55 -1.04
C GLY A 66 0.42 2.74 -0.43
N PHE A 67 0.13 3.77 -1.25
CA PHE A 67 -0.67 4.90 -0.80
C PHE A 67 -2.08 4.45 -0.42
N PRO A 68 -2.66 4.97 0.69
CA PRO A 68 -3.98 4.55 1.16
C PRO A 68 -5.14 5.03 0.28
N SER A 69 -4.87 6.00 -0.60
CA SER A 69 -5.83 6.55 -1.57
C SER A 69 -5.12 7.26 -2.71
N ASP A 70 -5.90 7.57 -3.75
CA ASP A 70 -5.49 8.48 -4.83
C ASP A 70 -5.12 9.88 -4.32
N ILE A 71 -5.87 10.46 -3.39
CA ILE A 71 -5.59 11.77 -2.80
C ILE A 71 -4.21 11.79 -2.13
N ALA A 72 -3.87 10.74 -1.37
CA ALA A 72 -2.56 10.63 -0.74
C ALA A 72 -1.43 10.54 -1.77
N ALA A 73 -1.63 9.74 -2.82
CA ALA A 73 -0.67 9.59 -3.92
C ALA A 73 -0.50 10.90 -4.73
N LEU A 74 -1.59 11.58 -5.06
CA LEU A 74 -1.58 12.85 -5.80
C LEU A 74 -0.90 13.97 -5.02
N ARG A 75 -1.07 14.01 -3.68
CA ARG A 75 -0.32 14.95 -2.82
C ARG A 75 1.18 14.67 -2.83
N PHE A 76 1.58 13.39 -2.84
CA PHE A 76 2.98 13.01 -2.99
C PHE A 76 3.50 13.40 -4.39
N GLU A 77 2.79 13.05 -5.45
CA GLU A 77 3.14 13.40 -6.84
C GLU A 77 3.38 14.90 -7.00
N TRP A 78 2.45 15.73 -6.51
CA TRP A 78 2.56 17.19 -6.62
C TRP A 78 3.80 17.73 -5.91
N ALA A 79 4.06 17.26 -4.67
CA ALA A 79 5.23 17.69 -3.91
C ALA A 79 6.54 17.24 -4.59
N TRP A 80 6.55 16.06 -5.20
CA TRP A 80 7.72 15.55 -5.94
C TRP A 80 7.96 16.32 -7.25
N GLN A 81 6.89 16.73 -7.93
CA GLN A 81 6.96 17.59 -9.12
C GLN A 81 7.44 19.01 -8.76
N HIS A 82 6.97 19.55 -7.62
CA HIS A 82 7.14 20.94 -7.19
C HIS A 82 7.77 21.10 -5.79
N PRO A 83 8.99 20.58 -5.56
CA PRO A 83 9.60 20.57 -4.23
C PRO A 83 9.77 21.97 -3.64
N ASN A 84 10.12 22.96 -4.46
CA ASN A 84 10.32 24.36 -4.05
C ASN A 84 9.02 25.07 -3.63
N LYS A 85 7.85 24.56 -4.03
CA LYS A 85 6.54 25.10 -3.63
C LYS A 85 5.94 24.35 -2.44
N SER A 86 6.45 23.15 -2.15
CA SER A 86 5.93 22.33 -1.08
C SER A 86 6.38 22.85 0.29
N ARG A 87 5.42 23.20 1.14
CA ARG A 87 5.68 23.60 2.53
C ARG A 87 6.44 22.53 3.33
N ARG A 88 6.32 21.26 2.94
CA ARG A 88 6.96 20.11 3.59
C ARG A 88 8.41 19.92 3.17
N LEU A 89 8.84 20.53 2.06
CA LEU A 89 10.16 20.32 1.46
C LEU A 89 11.01 21.59 1.44
N LYS A 90 10.74 22.54 2.35
CA LYS A 90 11.55 23.77 2.48
C LYS A 90 13.02 23.49 2.80
N HIS A 91 13.31 22.38 3.47
CA HIS A 91 14.67 21.92 3.78
C HIS A 91 15.39 21.33 2.54
N VAL A 92 14.66 20.97 1.49
CA VAL A 92 15.24 20.39 0.28
C VAL A 92 15.82 21.50 -0.60
N THR A 93 17.14 21.48 -0.77
CA THR A 93 17.82 22.46 -1.61
C THR A 93 17.42 22.35 -3.08
N ALA A 94 17.39 23.50 -3.75
CA ALA A 94 17.11 23.59 -5.18
C ALA A 94 18.13 22.77 -6.00
N LYS A 95 17.71 22.36 -7.20
CA LYS A 95 18.56 21.62 -8.13
C LYS A 95 19.78 22.45 -8.52
N LYS A 96 20.98 21.89 -8.37
CA LYS A 96 22.21 22.53 -8.86
C LYS A 96 22.29 22.45 -10.39
N SER A 97 22.99 23.38 -11.04
CA SER A 97 23.17 23.36 -12.51
C SER A 97 23.87 22.06 -12.97
N SER A 98 24.89 21.61 -12.24
CA SER A 98 25.64 20.38 -12.49
C SER A 98 24.90 19.08 -12.15
N GLU A 99 23.85 19.14 -11.33
CA GLU A 99 23.08 17.97 -10.91
C GLU A 99 22.20 17.48 -12.07
N LYS A 100 22.18 16.17 -12.35
CA LYS A 100 21.29 15.61 -13.37
C LYS A 100 19.85 15.69 -12.88
N ALA A 101 18.90 15.90 -13.79
CA ALA A 101 17.48 15.97 -13.43
C ALA A 101 17.01 14.69 -12.73
N TYR A 102 17.50 13.53 -13.19
CA TYR A 102 17.23 12.23 -12.58
C TYR A 102 17.67 12.15 -11.11
N ASP A 103 18.92 12.52 -10.84
CA ASP A 103 19.53 12.48 -9.51
C ASP A 103 18.80 13.42 -8.55
N TYR A 104 18.45 14.60 -9.03
CA TYR A 104 17.62 15.55 -8.29
C TYR A 104 16.27 14.96 -7.90
N ARG A 105 15.58 14.25 -8.81
CA ARG A 105 14.28 13.63 -8.50
C ARG A 105 14.43 12.51 -7.49
N LEU A 106 15.49 11.71 -7.55
CA LEU A 106 15.74 10.68 -6.53
C LEU A 106 16.00 11.30 -5.16
N ARG A 107 16.85 12.35 -5.09
CA ARG A 107 17.14 13.07 -3.83
C ARG A 107 15.89 13.69 -3.20
N VAL A 108 15.03 14.30 -4.02
CA VAL A 108 13.75 14.86 -3.54
C VAL A 108 12.86 13.76 -2.95
N MET A 109 12.72 12.64 -3.65
CA MET A 109 11.90 11.51 -3.18
C MET A 109 12.47 10.89 -1.90
N ALA A 110 13.79 10.75 -1.78
CA ALA A 110 14.43 10.30 -0.54
C ALA A 110 14.07 11.19 0.66
N ASN A 111 14.17 12.52 0.50
CA ASN A 111 13.74 13.47 1.54
C ASN A 111 12.24 13.35 1.86
N MET A 112 11.40 13.13 0.84
CA MET A 112 9.97 12.92 1.04
C MET A 112 9.67 11.67 1.89
N LEU A 113 10.39 10.57 1.66
CA LEU A 113 10.20 9.34 2.45
C LEU A 113 10.56 9.51 3.93
N SER A 114 11.40 10.49 4.27
CA SER A 114 11.73 10.86 5.66
C SER A 114 10.89 12.02 6.21
N THR A 115 9.92 12.53 5.45
CA THR A 115 9.11 13.69 5.84
C THR A 115 7.66 13.32 6.14
N SER A 116 7.12 13.82 7.25
CA SER A 116 5.69 13.63 7.59
C SER A 116 4.76 14.27 6.54
N PRO A 117 3.63 13.64 6.18
CA PRO A 117 3.11 12.39 6.74
C PRO A 117 3.64 11.12 6.05
N TRP A 118 4.44 11.25 4.99
CA TRP A 118 4.82 10.14 4.12
C TRP A 118 5.71 9.10 4.82
N CYS A 119 6.54 9.54 5.75
CA CYS A 119 7.42 8.68 6.54
C CYS A 119 6.72 7.70 7.50
N ARG A 120 5.38 7.71 7.58
CA ARG A 120 4.60 6.75 8.37
C ARG A 120 3.52 6.03 7.55
N LEU A 121 3.53 6.25 6.24
CA LEU A 121 2.65 5.52 5.33
C LEU A 121 3.29 4.17 4.98
N PRO A 122 2.49 3.13 4.72
CA PRO A 122 2.99 1.80 4.36
C PRO A 122 3.45 1.76 2.90
N LEU A 123 4.39 2.63 2.55
CA LEU A 123 4.90 2.79 1.20
C LEU A 123 5.91 1.70 0.88
N THR A 124 6.11 1.45 -0.40
CA THR A 124 7.21 0.64 -0.92
C THR A 124 7.86 1.39 -2.08
N VAL A 125 9.18 1.41 -2.12
CA VAL A 125 9.95 1.92 -3.25
C VAL A 125 10.33 0.75 -4.14
N GLN A 126 9.92 0.76 -5.41
CA GLN A 126 10.18 -0.33 -6.34
C GLN A 126 11.02 0.14 -7.53
N TRP A 127 12.20 -0.44 -7.66
CA TRP A 127 13.01 -0.32 -8.87
C TRP A 127 12.50 -1.29 -9.93
N LEU A 128 11.85 -0.76 -10.97
CA LEU A 128 11.30 -1.58 -12.06
C LEU A 128 12.39 -2.02 -13.06
N LYS A 129 13.48 -1.26 -13.12
CA LYS A 129 14.64 -1.48 -13.99
C LYS A 129 15.93 -1.24 -13.22
N GLN A 130 16.68 -2.31 -12.98
CA GLN A 130 17.84 -2.30 -12.07
C GLN A 130 19.01 -1.48 -12.62
N GLU A 131 19.13 -1.36 -13.94
CA GLU A 131 20.17 -0.56 -14.60
C GLU A 131 20.09 0.95 -14.29
N TYR A 132 18.96 1.42 -13.75
CA TYR A 132 18.77 2.81 -13.32
C TYR A 132 18.96 3.02 -11.81
N ARG A 133 19.13 1.94 -11.04
CA ARG A 133 19.26 2.01 -9.59
C ARG A 133 20.40 2.94 -9.19
N LYS A 134 20.14 3.77 -8.19
CA LYS A 134 21.16 4.48 -7.44
C LYS A 134 20.95 4.22 -5.96
N ASP A 135 22.05 4.12 -5.23
CA ASP A 135 21.99 4.00 -3.78
C ASP A 135 21.54 5.32 -3.17
N PHE A 136 20.72 5.22 -2.13
CA PHE A 136 20.35 6.37 -1.34
C PHE A 136 21.56 6.84 -0.52
N PRO A 137 21.72 8.16 -0.30
CA PRO A 137 22.66 8.66 0.69
C PRO A 137 22.43 8.02 2.06
N VAL A 138 23.49 7.84 2.86
CA VAL A 138 23.40 7.18 4.18
C VAL A 138 22.42 7.90 5.11
N ASP A 139 22.38 9.23 5.04
CA ASP A 139 21.50 10.12 5.81
C ASP A 139 20.06 10.18 5.27
N LEU A 140 19.80 9.59 4.10
CA LEU A 140 18.50 9.63 3.42
C LEU A 140 18.02 8.23 3.03
N GLN A 141 18.40 7.20 3.79
CA GLN A 141 17.81 5.88 3.66
C GLN A 141 16.30 5.93 3.98
N PRO A 142 15.46 5.20 3.22
CA PRO A 142 14.06 5.05 3.60
C PRO A 142 13.93 4.48 5.03
N PRO A 143 12.91 4.89 5.81
CA PRO A 143 12.56 4.26 7.06
C PRO A 143 12.45 2.73 6.93
N SER A 144 12.80 1.99 7.98
CA SER A 144 12.87 0.51 7.97
C SER A 144 11.57 -0.19 7.53
N HIS A 145 10.41 0.43 7.75
CA HIS A 145 9.11 -0.11 7.34
C HIS A 145 8.73 0.21 5.89
N ILE A 146 9.53 1.02 5.16
CA ILE A 146 9.36 1.33 3.74
C ILE A 146 10.37 0.49 2.95
N PRO A 147 9.99 -0.72 2.50
CA PRO A 147 10.93 -1.60 1.81
C PRO A 147 11.34 -1.06 0.44
N ILE A 148 12.54 -1.46 0.01
CA ILE A 148 13.03 -1.27 -1.36
C ILE A 148 12.92 -2.62 -2.08
N GLY A 149 12.03 -2.70 -3.08
CA GLY A 149 11.84 -3.87 -3.92
C GLY A 149 12.42 -3.71 -5.33
N TYR A 150 12.54 -4.82 -6.04
CA TYR A 150 13.13 -4.88 -7.38
C TYR A 150 12.28 -5.73 -8.33
N GLY A 151 12.27 -5.34 -9.60
CA GLY A 151 11.58 -6.07 -10.68
C GLY A 151 10.21 -5.51 -11.03
N PRO A 152 9.53 -6.13 -12.01
CA PRO A 152 8.26 -5.65 -12.55
C PRO A 152 7.12 -5.86 -11.54
N ILE A 153 6.16 -4.94 -11.58
CA ILE A 153 4.94 -5.01 -10.78
C ILE A 153 3.70 -5.07 -11.66
N ARG A 154 2.62 -5.62 -11.11
CA ARG A 154 1.29 -5.66 -11.73
C ARG A 154 0.24 -5.32 -10.68
N SER A 155 -0.70 -4.44 -11.03
CA SER A 155 -1.84 -4.18 -10.18
C SER A 155 -2.92 -5.27 -10.37
N LYS A 156 -3.50 -5.71 -9.25
CA LYS A 156 -4.63 -6.63 -9.20
C LYS A 156 -5.83 -5.89 -8.57
N LYS A 157 -7.01 -6.05 -9.17
CA LYS A 157 -8.24 -5.48 -8.59
C LYS A 157 -8.71 -6.40 -7.47
N VAL A 158 -9.05 -5.82 -6.32
CA VAL A 158 -9.75 -6.54 -5.25
C VAL A 158 -11.16 -6.85 -5.75
N LYS A 159 -11.55 -8.12 -5.76
CA LYS A 159 -12.94 -8.50 -6.00
C LYS A 159 -13.72 -8.14 -4.73
N LYS A 160 -14.63 -7.17 -4.79
CA LYS A 160 -15.58 -6.98 -3.68
C LYS A 160 -16.45 -8.23 -3.63
N GLN A 161 -16.42 -8.95 -2.51
CA GLN A 161 -17.52 -9.86 -2.21
C GLN A 161 -18.75 -8.96 -2.07
N THR A 162 -19.67 -9.07 -3.02
CA THR A 162 -21.03 -8.58 -2.81
C THR A 162 -21.51 -9.28 -1.56
N GLU A 163 -21.83 -8.52 -0.51
CA GLU A 163 -22.66 -9.03 0.58
C GLU A 163 -23.89 -9.60 -0.12
N LYS A 164 -23.98 -10.93 -0.20
CA LYS A 164 -25.25 -11.58 -0.55
C LYS A 164 -26.16 -11.17 0.60
N GLU A 165 -27.06 -10.23 0.34
CA GLU A 165 -28.28 -10.11 1.12
C GLU A 165 -28.82 -11.54 1.22
N GLU A 166 -28.90 -12.05 2.44
CA GLU A 166 -29.62 -13.29 2.71
C GLU A 166 -31.02 -13.09 2.15
N GLU A 167 -31.30 -13.69 1.00
CA GLU A 167 -32.67 -13.84 0.51
C GLU A 167 -33.42 -14.63 1.58
N THR A 168 -34.19 -13.92 2.40
CA THR A 168 -35.17 -14.51 3.29
C THR A 168 -36.15 -15.29 2.44
N ILE A 169 -36.02 -16.62 2.47
CA ILE A 169 -37.03 -17.54 1.96
C ILE A 169 -38.33 -17.25 2.74
N PRO A 170 -39.44 -16.84 2.11
CA PRO A 170 -40.68 -16.62 2.84
C PRO A 170 -41.26 -17.98 3.27
N GLY A 171 -41.44 -18.19 4.58
CA GLY A 171 -42.42 -19.16 5.08
C GLY A 171 -41.94 -20.29 6.00
N LEU A 172 -41.10 -20.04 7.00
CA LEU A 172 -40.89 -20.97 8.13
C LEU A 172 -40.67 -20.17 9.44
N ASP A 173 -41.73 -19.53 9.94
CA ASP A 173 -41.72 -18.68 11.14
C ASP A 173 -41.85 -19.42 12.50
N ASP A 174 -41.70 -20.75 12.56
CA ASP A 174 -41.98 -21.51 13.80
C ASP A 174 -40.82 -22.38 14.32
N LEU A 175 -39.58 -21.91 14.23
CA LEU A 175 -38.50 -22.39 15.11
C LEU A 175 -37.67 -21.23 15.67
N PRO A 176 -37.39 -21.19 16.99
CA PRO A 176 -36.47 -20.22 17.57
C PRO A 176 -35.06 -20.59 17.11
N SER A 177 -34.67 -20.09 15.93
CA SER A 177 -33.29 -20.12 15.49
C SER A 177 -32.50 -19.21 16.42
N ILE A 178 -31.57 -19.81 17.15
CA ILE A 178 -30.51 -19.11 17.87
C ILE A 178 -29.60 -18.51 16.79
N SER A 179 -30.05 -17.44 16.13
CA SER A 179 -29.16 -16.56 15.38
C SER A 179 -28.45 -15.71 16.43
N SER A 180 -27.42 -16.29 17.05
CA SER A 180 -26.52 -15.53 17.91
C SER A 180 -25.86 -14.48 17.01
N SER A 181 -26.45 -13.29 16.97
CA SER A 181 -25.76 -12.07 16.60
C SER A 181 -24.64 -11.90 17.63
N GLN A 182 -23.53 -12.60 17.43
CA GLN A 182 -22.38 -12.52 18.31
C GLN A 182 -21.85 -11.10 18.21
N SER A 183 -22.32 -10.24 19.12
CA SER A 183 -21.89 -8.86 19.20
C SER A 183 -20.39 -8.87 19.51
N SER A 184 -19.57 -8.66 18.49
CA SER A 184 -18.12 -8.68 18.63
C SER A 184 -17.71 -7.56 19.59
N ARG A 185 -16.88 -7.87 20.59
CA ARG A 185 -16.33 -6.88 21.53
C ARG A 185 -14.93 -6.47 21.11
N CYS A 186 -14.58 -5.20 21.30
CA CYS A 186 -13.23 -4.71 21.04
C CYS A 186 -12.26 -5.26 22.09
N GLU A 187 -11.16 -5.89 21.67
CA GLU A 187 -10.17 -6.43 22.60
C GLU A 187 -9.49 -5.39 23.49
N VAL A 188 -9.39 -4.14 23.03
CA VAL A 188 -8.65 -3.10 23.76
C VAL A 188 -9.51 -2.41 24.81
N CYS A 189 -10.75 -2.04 24.47
CA CYS A 189 -11.63 -1.30 25.41
C CYS A 189 -12.76 -2.16 25.98
N ILE A 190 -12.85 -3.42 25.55
CA ILE A 190 -13.85 -4.41 25.96
C ILE A 190 -15.29 -4.00 25.62
N LYS A 191 -15.56 -2.86 25.00
CA LYS A 191 -16.92 -2.43 24.63
C LYS A 191 -17.45 -3.21 23.42
N LYS A 192 -18.77 -3.41 23.35
CA LYS A 192 -19.46 -3.97 22.16
C LYS A 192 -19.23 -3.03 20.97
N MET A 193 -18.90 -3.62 19.82
CA MET A 193 -18.70 -2.90 18.56
C MET A 193 -20.04 -2.84 17.82
N LYS A 194 -20.41 -1.65 17.34
CA LYS A 194 -21.65 -1.44 16.59
C LYS A 194 -21.43 -1.62 15.09
N PRO A 195 -22.47 -2.00 14.32
CA PRO A 195 -22.43 -1.97 12.87
C PRO A 195 -21.99 -0.59 12.36
N GLY A 196 -21.13 -0.56 11.34
CA GLY A 196 -20.59 0.67 10.75
C GLY A 196 -19.38 1.29 11.47
N GLU A 197 -19.04 0.85 12.69
CA GLU A 197 -17.83 1.33 13.37
C GLU A 197 -16.56 0.83 12.65
N ALA A 198 -15.54 1.70 12.58
CA ALA A 198 -14.26 1.34 12.00
C ALA A 198 -13.52 0.34 12.90
N THR A 199 -13.55 -0.94 12.51
CA THR A 199 -12.84 -2.04 13.18
C THR A 199 -11.63 -2.53 12.37
N VAL A 200 -10.68 -3.17 13.03
CA VAL A 200 -9.55 -3.87 12.43
C VAL A 200 -9.43 -5.25 13.05
N GLU A 201 -8.92 -6.20 12.29
CA GLU A 201 -8.69 -7.57 12.74
C GLU A 201 -7.20 -7.89 12.67
N CYS A 202 -6.71 -8.69 13.63
CA CYS A 202 -5.34 -9.18 13.64
C CYS A 202 -4.98 -9.84 12.31
N VAL A 203 -3.76 -9.60 11.83
CA VAL A 203 -3.27 -10.18 10.56
C VAL A 203 -3.03 -11.68 10.64
N TYR A 204 -2.76 -12.22 11.82
CA TYR A 204 -2.55 -13.64 12.04
C TYR A 204 -3.88 -14.41 12.00
N PRO A 205 -4.07 -15.36 11.07
CA PRO A 205 -5.35 -16.06 10.86
C PRO A 205 -5.92 -16.70 12.14
N HIS A 206 -5.09 -17.42 12.89
CA HIS A 206 -5.51 -18.13 14.11
C HIS A 206 -5.93 -17.21 15.26
N CYS A 207 -5.58 -15.93 15.23
CA CYS A 207 -5.87 -15.04 16.35
C CYS A 207 -7.33 -14.56 16.34
N GLY A 208 -7.88 -14.26 15.16
CA GLY A 208 -9.27 -13.80 14.95
C GLY A 208 -9.69 -12.53 15.69
N VAL A 209 -8.80 -11.87 16.43
CA VAL A 209 -9.20 -10.80 17.34
C VAL A 209 -9.53 -9.52 16.60
N LYS A 210 -10.64 -8.90 16.99
CA LYS A 210 -11.14 -7.64 16.43
C LYS A 210 -11.03 -6.51 17.45
N SER A 211 -10.76 -5.30 16.97
CA SER A 211 -10.66 -4.10 17.80
C SER A 211 -11.21 -2.90 17.05
N HIS A 212 -11.71 -1.89 17.78
CA HIS A 212 -11.89 -0.57 17.19
C HIS A 212 -10.54 -0.06 16.66
N MET A 213 -10.55 0.49 15.45
CA MET A 213 -9.35 1.03 14.81
C MET A 213 -8.65 2.06 15.69
N ILE A 214 -9.40 2.99 16.28
CA ILE A 214 -8.85 4.04 17.14
C ILE A 214 -8.26 3.46 18.43
N CYS A 215 -8.89 2.44 19.02
CA CYS A 215 -8.36 1.82 20.23
C CYS A 215 -7.03 1.12 19.96
N LEU A 216 -6.94 0.35 18.87
CA LEU A 216 -5.68 -0.31 18.50
C LEU A 216 -4.61 0.70 18.09
N ALA A 217 -4.97 1.77 17.36
CA ALA A 217 -4.04 2.83 17.01
C ALA A 217 -3.44 3.50 18.24
N LYS A 218 -4.27 3.84 19.24
CA LYS A 218 -3.80 4.43 20.51
C LYS A 218 -2.88 3.48 21.27
N LEU A 219 -3.17 2.17 21.26
CA LEU A 219 -2.30 1.16 21.87
C LEU A 219 -0.92 1.14 21.19
N PHE A 220 -0.88 1.12 19.84
CA PHE A 220 0.38 1.10 19.09
C PHE A 220 1.18 2.40 19.24
N LEU A 221 0.49 3.53 19.44
CA LEU A 221 1.07 4.85 19.60
C LEU A 221 1.38 5.22 21.06
N HIS A 222 1.30 4.28 22.01
CA HIS A 222 1.47 4.58 23.43
C HIS A 222 2.79 5.31 23.74
N ASN A 223 3.89 4.92 23.08
CA ASN A 223 5.21 5.53 23.22
C ASN A 223 5.47 6.71 22.26
N GLU A 224 4.52 7.03 21.38
CA GLU A 224 4.63 8.07 20.36
C GLU A 224 3.37 8.98 20.34
N PRO A 225 3.02 9.65 21.46
CA PRO A 225 1.74 10.33 21.60
C PRO A 225 1.53 11.53 20.66
N SER A 226 2.62 12.07 20.08
CA SER A 226 2.57 13.15 19.08
C SER A 226 2.25 12.66 17.66
N GLN A 227 2.27 11.34 17.44
CA GLN A 227 2.01 10.75 16.13
C GLN A 227 0.54 10.37 15.99
N LEU A 228 0.05 10.40 14.75
CA LEU A 228 -1.35 10.10 14.43
C LEU A 228 -1.54 8.73 13.76
N ILE A 229 -0.51 8.24 13.06
CA ILE A 229 -0.57 7.01 12.28
C ILE A 229 0.44 6.04 12.89
N PRO A 230 0.03 4.89 13.42
CA PRO A 230 0.99 3.87 13.86
C PRO A 230 1.78 3.33 12.67
N VAL A 231 3.04 2.91 12.90
CA VAL A 231 3.82 2.18 11.89
C VAL A 231 3.69 0.68 12.13
N GLU A 232 3.88 0.26 13.38
CA GLU A 232 3.80 -1.13 13.83
C GLU A 232 3.36 -1.17 15.30
N GLY A 233 3.02 -2.37 15.77
CA GLY A 233 2.74 -2.63 17.16
C GLY A 233 2.40 -4.10 17.40
N THR A 234 2.10 -4.42 18.66
CA THR A 234 1.93 -5.80 19.12
C THR A 234 0.47 -6.10 19.40
N CYS A 235 -0.04 -7.21 18.84
CA CYS A 235 -1.40 -7.65 19.09
C CYS A 235 -1.61 -7.93 20.59
N PRO A 236 -2.65 -7.36 21.23
CA PRO A 236 -2.88 -7.55 22.67
C PRO A 236 -3.20 -9.01 23.04
N ARG A 237 -3.72 -9.81 22.10
CA ARG A 237 -4.09 -11.21 22.30
C ARG A 237 -2.94 -12.18 21.99
N CYS A 238 -2.60 -12.36 20.71
CA CYS A 238 -1.58 -13.34 20.30
C CYS A 238 -0.14 -12.88 20.48
N LYS A 239 0.09 -11.62 20.89
CA LYS A 239 1.42 -11.01 21.04
C LYS A 239 2.26 -10.96 19.75
N GLY A 240 1.68 -11.31 18.60
CA GLY A 240 2.34 -11.17 17.31
C GLY A 240 2.52 -9.70 16.93
N THR A 241 3.67 -9.38 16.32
CA THR A 241 3.96 -8.05 15.78
C THR A 241 3.19 -7.84 14.48
N SER A 242 2.64 -6.65 14.28
CA SER A 242 1.88 -6.32 13.08
C SER A 242 2.22 -4.91 12.60
N ARG A 243 2.42 -4.76 11.30
CA ARG A 243 2.51 -3.44 10.66
C ARG A 243 1.11 -2.86 10.51
N TRP A 244 0.97 -1.57 10.79
CA TRP A 244 -0.30 -0.87 10.65
C TRP A 244 -0.83 -0.94 9.21
N GLY A 245 0.07 -0.83 8.23
CA GLY A 245 -0.27 -0.98 6.82
C GLY A 245 -0.97 -2.29 6.49
N ASP A 246 -0.50 -3.40 7.06
CA ASP A 246 -1.05 -4.73 6.79
C ASP A 246 -2.45 -4.90 7.41
N LEU A 247 -2.66 -4.36 8.61
CA LEU A 247 -4.00 -4.31 9.25
C LEU A 247 -5.00 -3.54 8.38
N ILE A 248 -4.60 -2.39 7.84
CA ILE A 248 -5.46 -1.57 6.98
C ILE A 248 -5.70 -2.26 5.64
N ARG A 249 -4.68 -2.88 5.03
CA ARG A 249 -4.82 -3.64 3.79
C ARG A 249 -5.76 -4.83 3.97
N LYS A 250 -5.63 -5.60 5.06
CA LYS A 250 -6.56 -6.68 5.42
C LYS A 250 -7.99 -6.15 5.55
N LYS A 251 -8.19 -5.03 6.27
CA LYS A 251 -9.52 -4.38 6.38
C LYS A 251 -10.12 -4.00 5.02
N GLN A 252 -9.30 -3.59 4.06
CA GLN A 252 -9.73 -3.25 2.70
C GLN A 252 -10.00 -4.48 1.81
N GLY A 253 -9.93 -5.69 2.36
CA GLY A 253 -10.13 -6.94 1.62
C GLY A 253 -8.91 -7.37 0.80
N CYS A 254 -7.74 -6.74 1.01
CA CYS A 254 -6.50 -7.29 0.45
C CYS A 254 -6.10 -8.56 1.24
N TYR A 255 -5.29 -9.41 0.62
CA TYR A 255 -4.82 -10.68 1.18
C TYR A 255 -5.89 -11.78 1.32
N ALA A 256 -7.10 -11.60 0.76
CA ALA A 256 -8.16 -12.60 0.84
C ALA A 256 -7.72 -13.97 0.27
N ASP A 257 -7.03 -13.97 -0.87
CA ASP A 257 -6.51 -15.20 -1.48
C ASP A 257 -5.39 -15.83 -0.65
N LEU A 258 -4.56 -15.01 0.01
CA LEU A 258 -3.44 -15.48 0.84
C LEU A 258 -3.93 -16.13 2.14
N VAL A 259 -4.98 -15.57 2.74
CA VAL A 259 -5.65 -16.18 3.90
C VAL A 259 -6.31 -17.49 3.49
N ARG A 260 -6.97 -17.52 2.33
CA ARG A 260 -7.62 -18.73 1.81
C ARG A 260 -6.64 -19.85 1.49
N GLU A 261 -5.50 -19.54 0.88
CA GLU A 261 -4.44 -20.52 0.60
C GLU A 261 -3.79 -21.05 1.89
N ILE A 262 -3.62 -20.23 2.93
CA ILE A 262 -3.11 -20.70 4.22
C ILE A 262 -4.14 -21.61 4.91
N THR A 263 -5.41 -21.21 4.96
CA THR A 263 -6.47 -22.01 5.59
C THR A 263 -6.72 -23.31 4.82
N GLU A 264 -6.72 -23.29 3.49
CA GLU A 264 -6.89 -24.49 2.66
C GLU A 264 -5.69 -25.46 2.83
N ASN A 265 -4.46 -24.94 3.02
CA ASN A 265 -3.29 -25.78 3.28
C ASN A 265 -3.25 -26.33 4.72
N GLU A 266 -3.76 -25.59 5.71
CA GLU A 266 -3.90 -26.07 7.09
C GLU A 266 -5.04 -27.09 7.25
N ASP A 267 -6.16 -26.91 6.54
CA ASP A 267 -7.25 -27.88 6.47
C ASP A 267 -6.84 -29.15 5.72
N PHE A 268 -5.95 -29.05 4.72
CA PHE A 268 -5.32 -30.23 4.12
C PHE A 268 -4.40 -30.95 5.10
N ALA A 269 -3.66 -30.22 5.94
CA ALA A 269 -2.75 -30.81 6.92
C ALA A 269 -3.49 -31.47 8.10
N SER A 270 -4.66 -30.96 8.49
CA SER A 270 -5.52 -31.59 9.52
C SER A 270 -6.19 -32.86 9.01
N HIS A 271 -6.54 -32.93 7.72
CA HIS A 271 -7.22 -34.09 7.13
C HIS A 271 -6.31 -35.33 6.97
N TRP A 272 -4.97 -35.17 6.92
CA TRP A 272 -4.02 -36.29 6.90
C TRP A 272 -3.61 -36.77 8.31
N ALA A 273 -3.84 -35.98 9.36
CA ALA A 273 -3.48 -36.35 10.73
C ALA A 273 -4.53 -37.28 11.39
N GLU A 274 -5.76 -37.31 10.87
CA GLU A 274 -6.83 -38.19 11.36
C GLU A 274 -6.87 -39.57 10.68
N GLU A 275 -6.18 -39.76 9.55
CA GLU A 275 -6.11 -41.05 8.84
C GLU A 275 -5.06 -42.04 9.38
N LEU A 276 -4.37 -41.72 10.49
CA LEU A 276 -3.34 -42.57 11.11
C LEU A 276 -3.78 -43.26 12.42
N HIS A 277 -5.09 -43.33 12.71
CA HIS A 277 -5.62 -44.03 13.90
C HIS A 277 -6.67 -45.11 13.58
N VAL A 278 -6.44 -45.94 12.55
CA VAL A 278 -7.10 -47.26 12.42
C VAL A 278 -6.07 -48.35 12.18
#